data_AF-A0A397DI78-F1
#
_entry.id   AF-A0A397DI78-F1
#
_cell.length_a   1.000
_cell.length_b   1.000
_cell.length_c   1.000
_cell.angle_alpha   90.00
_cell.angle_beta   90.00
_cell.angle_gamma   90.00
#
_symmetry.space_group_name_H-M   'P 1'
#
loop_
_entity.id
_entity.type
_entity.pdbx_description
1 polymer ?
#
loop_
_entity_poly.entity_id
_entity_poly.type
_entity_poly.pdbx_seq_one_letter_code
_entity_poly.pdbx_strand_id
1 'polypeptide(L)'
;AAFACTTGLLSRGSPFAFAHPPAMMSMQVRDMGYKLKTKSAVKKRFFVNANGHIKRGQAGKRHLATDKSRQRIRRLGKAATVTGQIRKNILAMLRR
;
A
#
# COMPACT_ATOMS: atom_id res chain seq x y z
N ALA A 1 -19.98 -34.47 81.99
CA ALA A 1 -19.68 -34.70 80.56
C ALA A 1 -19.21 -33.36 80.00
N ALA A 2 -17.92 -33.03 79.92
CA ALA A 2 -16.86 -33.66 79.11
C ALA A 2 -17.26 -33.62 77.62
N PHE A 3 -16.53 -33.01 76.68
CA PHE A 3 -15.11 -32.74 76.58
C PHE A 3 -14.84 -31.50 75.73
N ALA A 4 -13.67 -30.89 75.99
CA ALA A 4 -13.05 -29.86 75.19
C ALA A 4 -12.70 -30.35 73.77
N CYS A 5 -12.75 -29.45 72.78
CA CYS A 5 -11.98 -29.57 71.56
C CYS A 5 -11.19 -28.28 71.34
N THR A 6 -9.97 -28.32 71.87
CA THR A 6 -8.81 -27.56 71.43
C THR A 6 -8.51 -27.82 69.96
N THR A 7 -8.16 -26.78 69.20
CA THR A 7 -6.81 -26.51 68.65
C THR A 7 -6.95 -25.68 67.38
N GLY A 8 -6.21 -24.57 67.33
CA GLY A 8 -6.11 -23.75 66.12
C GLY A 8 -5.48 -24.50 64.96
N LEU A 9 -5.85 -24.08 63.75
CA LEU A 9 -5.14 -24.44 62.54
C LEU A 9 -4.96 -23.19 61.66
N LEU A 10 -3.72 -22.73 61.66
CA LEU A 10 -2.93 -22.30 60.52
C LEU A 10 -3.48 -21.22 59.58
N SER A 11 -2.77 -20.10 59.62
CA SER A 11 -2.34 -19.33 58.46
C SER A 11 -2.16 -20.18 57.18
N ARG A 12 -2.71 -19.71 56.06
CA ARG A 12 -2.00 -19.42 54.79
C ARG A 12 -2.96 -19.48 53.61
N GLY A 13 -2.84 -18.47 52.74
CA GLY A 13 -3.19 -18.59 51.34
C GLY A 13 -4.53 -17.99 50.98
N SER A 14 -4.47 -16.80 50.39
CA SER A 14 -5.50 -16.28 49.50
C SER A 14 -5.79 -17.28 48.37
N PRO A 15 -7.06 -17.56 48.05
CA PRO A 15 -7.45 -17.87 46.69
C PRO A 15 -8.33 -16.71 46.21
N PHE A 16 -7.75 -15.51 46.13
CA PHE A 16 -8.20 -14.56 45.11
C PHE A 16 -7.67 -15.08 43.76
N ALA A 17 -8.17 -16.25 43.36
CA ALA A 17 -8.19 -16.63 41.97
C ALA A 17 -9.20 -15.69 41.31
N PHE A 18 -8.74 -14.50 40.95
CA PHE A 18 -9.35 -13.73 39.88
C PHE A 18 -9.39 -14.68 38.68
N ALA A 19 -10.56 -15.29 38.45
CA ALA A 19 -10.86 -15.96 37.21
C ALA A 19 -10.69 -14.92 36.11
N HIS A 20 -9.55 -14.98 35.42
CA HIS A 20 -9.26 -14.21 34.24
C HIS A 20 -10.46 -14.34 33.28
N PRO A 21 -11.00 -13.24 32.74
CA PRO A 21 -12.03 -13.34 31.71
C PRO A 21 -11.46 -14.17 30.54
N PRO A 22 -12.22 -15.15 30.00
CA PRO A 22 -11.79 -15.84 28.81
C PRO A 22 -11.57 -14.81 27.70
N ALA A 23 -10.43 -14.99 27.04
CA ALA A 23 -9.86 -14.16 25.99
C ALA A 23 -10.93 -13.42 25.16
N MET A 24 -10.79 -12.09 25.15
CA MET A 24 -11.33 -11.19 24.14
C MET A 24 -11.46 -11.92 22.81
N MET A 25 -12.68 -12.04 22.28
CA MET A 25 -12.91 -12.57 20.94
C MET A 25 -11.90 -11.91 20.01
N SER A 26 -11.02 -12.74 19.47
CA SER A 26 -9.97 -12.39 18.54
C SER A 26 -10.51 -11.37 17.54
N MET A 27 -10.04 -10.13 17.64
CA MET A 27 -10.09 -9.19 16.52
C MET A 27 -9.47 -9.95 15.35
N GLN A 28 -10.30 -10.47 14.45
CA GLN A 28 -9.83 -11.03 13.19
C GLN A 28 -9.26 -9.86 12.40
N VAL A 29 -7.98 -9.56 12.63
CA VAL A 29 -7.22 -8.69 11.76
C VAL A 29 -7.21 -9.43 10.43
N ARG A 30 -7.99 -8.93 9.47
CA ARG A 30 -7.85 -9.36 8.08
C ARG A 30 -6.41 -9.04 7.73
N ASP A 31 -5.53 -10.03 7.73
CA ASP A 31 -4.19 -9.92 7.17
C ASP A 31 -4.35 -9.68 5.67
N MET A 32 -4.60 -8.41 5.34
CA MET A 32 -4.61 -7.94 3.98
C MET A 32 -3.17 -7.98 3.52
N GLY A 33 -2.77 -9.12 2.94
CA GLY A 33 -1.44 -9.35 2.42
C GLY A 33 -0.97 -8.18 1.56
N TYR A 34 0.28 -7.76 1.74
CA TYR A 34 0.87 -6.66 1.01
C TYR A 34 0.80 -6.91 -0.49
N LYS A 35 -0.10 -6.21 -1.19
CA LYS A 35 -0.21 -6.24 -2.64
C LYS A 35 0.54 -5.06 -3.24
N LEU A 36 1.43 -5.34 -4.19
CA LEU A 36 2.08 -4.31 -5.00
C LEU A 36 1.03 -3.43 -5.67
N LYS A 37 1.05 -2.14 -5.36
CA LYS A 37 0.14 -1.15 -5.92
C LYS A 37 0.84 -0.43 -7.07
N THR A 38 0.13 -0.32 -8.19
CA THR A 38 0.59 0.49 -9.33
C THR A 38 0.66 1.96 -8.93
N LYS A 39 1.71 2.68 -9.35
CA LYS A 39 1.79 4.13 -9.14
C LYS A 39 0.80 4.86 -10.05
N SER A 40 -0.21 5.49 -9.45
CA SER A 40 -1.30 6.16 -10.17
C SER A 40 -0.80 7.29 -11.09
N ALA A 41 0.26 8.00 -10.69
CA ALA A 41 0.89 9.04 -11.50
C ALA A 41 1.43 8.51 -12.84
N VAL A 42 2.00 7.30 -12.84
CA VAL A 42 2.56 6.65 -14.03
C VAL A 42 1.42 6.17 -14.94
N LYS A 43 0.42 5.50 -14.35
CA LYS A 43 -0.78 5.00 -15.07
C LYS A 43 -1.50 6.10 -15.84
N LYS A 44 -1.56 7.33 -15.30
CA LYS A 44 -2.21 8.48 -15.94
C LYS A 44 -1.43 9.04 -17.14
N ARG A 45 -0.12 8.83 -17.22
CA ARG A 45 0.78 9.54 -18.14
C ARG A 45 1.34 8.67 -19.27
N PHE A 46 1.49 7.38 -19.02
CA PHE A 46 2.11 6.43 -19.93
C PHE A 46 1.12 5.32 -20.31
N PHE A 47 0.98 5.07 -21.60
CA PHE A 47 0.11 4.02 -22.12
C PHE A 47 0.94 2.92 -22.78
N VAL A 48 0.66 1.66 -22.45
CA VAL A 48 1.33 0.50 -23.04
C VAL A 48 0.51 0.03 -24.24
N ASN A 49 1.09 0.03 -25.42
CA ASN A 49 0.47 -0.52 -26.62
C ASN A 49 0.43 -2.05 -26.57
N ALA A 50 -0.43 -2.66 -27.40
CA ALA A 50 -0.45 -4.11 -27.63
C ALA A 50 0.94 -4.67 -28.00
N ASN A 51 1.72 -3.92 -28.81
CA ASN A 51 3.08 -4.30 -29.22
C ASN A 51 4.14 -4.11 -28.11
N GLY A 52 3.75 -3.73 -26.89
CA GLY A 52 4.66 -3.54 -25.75
C GLY A 52 5.45 -2.22 -25.75
N HIS A 53 5.22 -1.34 -26.72
CA HIS A 53 5.79 0.02 -26.74
C HIS A 53 5.02 0.96 -25.82
N ILE A 54 5.73 1.92 -25.20
CA ILE A 54 5.11 2.88 -24.27
C ILE A 54 4.94 4.23 -24.96
N LYS A 55 3.69 4.66 -25.14
CA LYS A 55 3.32 5.98 -25.67
C LYS A 55 3.24 7.02 -24.56
N ARG A 56 3.63 8.25 -24.88
CA ARG A 56 3.51 9.45 -24.05
C ARG A 56 3.22 10.71 -24.86
N GLY A 57 2.67 11.73 -24.21
CA GLY A 57 2.61 13.09 -24.75
C GLY A 57 3.98 13.80 -24.67
N GLN A 58 4.30 14.65 -25.66
CA GLN A 58 5.44 15.55 -25.60
C GLN A 58 5.12 16.79 -24.74
N ALA A 59 6.12 17.29 -24.01
CA ALA A 59 5.97 18.45 -23.14
C ALA A 59 6.19 19.78 -23.91
N GLY A 60 5.70 20.89 -23.35
CA GLY A 60 6.02 22.23 -23.88
C GLY A 60 5.03 22.81 -24.90
N LYS A 61 3.86 22.20 -25.10
CA LYS A 61 2.81 22.74 -26.00
C LYS A 61 1.79 23.66 -25.32
N ARG A 62 1.66 23.61 -23.98
CA ARG A 62 0.53 24.23 -23.26
C ARG A 62 0.55 25.76 -23.19
N HIS A 63 1.72 26.38 -23.05
CA HIS A 63 1.90 27.83 -22.82
C HIS A 63 3.04 28.36 -23.71
N LEU A 64 3.00 29.64 -24.10
CA LEU A 64 3.90 30.29 -25.08
C LEU A 64 3.93 29.56 -26.42
N ALA A 65 2.75 29.36 -27.02
CA ALA A 65 2.68 28.79 -28.37
C ALA A 65 3.07 29.82 -29.44
N THR A 66 2.88 31.11 -29.18
CA THR A 66 3.16 32.22 -30.10
C THR A 66 4.62 32.25 -30.54
N ASP A 67 5.56 32.08 -29.61
CA ASP A 67 7.01 32.15 -29.89
C ASP A 67 7.54 30.89 -30.60
N LYS A 68 6.71 29.85 -30.74
CA LYS A 68 7.11 28.57 -31.32
C LYS A 68 6.70 28.55 -32.79
N SER A 69 7.63 28.15 -33.65
CA SER A 69 7.31 27.93 -35.07
C SER A 69 6.19 26.89 -35.24
N ARG A 70 5.38 27.04 -36.30
CA ARG A 70 4.27 26.13 -36.61
C ARG A 70 4.75 24.67 -36.72
N GLN A 71 5.94 24.44 -37.28
CA GLN A 71 6.56 23.13 -37.36
C GLN A 71 6.83 22.52 -35.97
N ARG A 72 7.35 23.33 -35.03
CA ARG A 72 7.59 22.90 -33.65
C ARG A 72 6.29 22.52 -32.96
N ILE A 73 5.23 23.32 -33.08
CA ILE A 73 3.92 23.03 -32.49
C ILE A 73 3.34 21.71 -33.01
N ARG A 74 3.46 21.46 -34.33
CA ARG A 74 3.02 20.20 -34.95
C ARG A 74 3.81 19.00 -34.41
N ARG A 75 5.14 19.12 -34.28
CA ARG A 75 6.00 18.07 -33.70
C ARG A 75 5.60 17.75 -32.27
N LEU A 76 5.41 18.78 -31.43
CA LEU A 76 5.00 18.62 -30.03
C LEU A 76 3.59 18.03 -29.85
N GLY A 77 2.75 18.10 -30.89
CA GLY A 77 1.43 17.45 -30.90
C GLY A 77 1.47 15.94 -31.15
N LYS A 78 2.57 15.39 -31.66
CA LYS A 78 2.69 13.97 -31.96
C LYS A 78 2.97 13.16 -30.70
N ALA A 79 2.43 11.94 -30.64
CA ALA A 79 2.77 11.00 -29.58
C ALA A 79 4.23 10.56 -29.72
N ALA A 80 4.93 10.49 -28.59
CA ALA A 80 6.32 10.02 -28.52
C ALA A 80 6.40 8.66 -27.83
N THR A 81 7.38 7.86 -28.23
CA THR A 81 7.67 6.57 -27.61
C THR A 81 8.79 6.74 -26.58
N VAL A 82 8.67 6.06 -25.44
CA VAL A 82 9.73 6.04 -24.41
C VAL A 82 10.75 4.94 -24.75
N THR A 83 12.03 5.29 -24.82
CA THR A 83 13.14 4.38 -25.11
C THR A 83 14.11 4.26 -23.92
N GLY A 84 15.00 3.26 -23.95
CA GLY A 84 16.08 3.10 -22.98
C GLY A 84 15.65 2.66 -21.58
N GLN A 85 16.40 3.11 -20.57
CA GLN A 85 16.25 2.68 -19.18
C GLN A 85 14.92 3.12 -18.54
N ILE A 86 14.40 4.29 -18.95
CA ILE A 86 13.13 4.83 -18.44
C ILE A 86 11.97 3.86 -18.71
N ARG A 87 11.99 3.16 -19.86
CA ARG A 87 10.98 2.15 -20.21
C ARG A 87 10.91 1.04 -19.16
N LYS A 88 12.08 0.50 -18.75
CA LYS A 88 12.16 -0.59 -17.76
C LYS A 88 11.57 -0.15 -16.41
N ASN A 89 11.90 1.05 -15.96
CA ASN A 89 11.41 1.62 -14.70
C ASN A 89 9.88 1.81 -14.73
N ILE A 90 9.33 2.32 -15.83
CA ILE A 90 7.87 2.50 -15.99
C ILE A 90 7.15 1.14 -15.95
N LEU A 91 7.67 0.13 -16.65
CA LEU A 91 7.08 -1.20 -16.63
C LEU A 91 7.08 -1.76 -15.21
N ALA A 92 8.18 -1.64 -14.48
CA ALA A 92 8.26 -2.09 -13.08
C ALA A 92 7.19 -1.45 -12.18
N MET A 93 6.89 -0.15 -12.38
CA MET A 93 5.88 0.59 -11.60
C MET A 93 4.42 0.28 -11.99
N LEU A 94 4.20 -0.34 -13.16
CA LEU A 94 2.88 -0.72 -13.68
C LEU A 94 2.56 -2.21 -13.49
N ARG A 95 3.48 -2.99 -12.90
CA ARG A 95 3.23 -4.39 -12.52
C ARG A 95 2.14 -4.42 -11.45
N ARG A 96 1.07 -5.19 -11.71
CA ARG A 96 -0.11 -5.35 -10.86
C ARG A 96 -0.25 -6.81 -10.43
#